data_AF-A0A933AIH8-F1
#
_entry.id   AF-A0A933AIH8-F1
#
_cell.length_a   1.000
_cell.length_b   1.000
_cell.length_c   1.000
_cell.angle_alpha   90.00
_cell.angle_beta   90.00
_cell.angle_gamma   90.00
#
_symmetry.space_group_name_H-M   'P 1'
#
loop_
_entity.id
_entity.type
_entity.pdbx_description
1 polymer ?
#
loop_
_entity_poly.entity_id
_entity_poly.type
_entity_poly.pdbx_seq_one_letter_code
_entity_poly.pdbx_strand_id
1 'polypeptide(L)'
;MIEIGRNARAASKQLARASTESKNRALLRLADRLWDSRADVLSANALDVSSAASAGLDAAMIDRLTLDESRLKGIASDLRRVADLPDPVGEAFDEATLPDGLAVRKQRVPLGVLGVIYESRPNVTVEVAALAIKTGNAVILRGGSETLTSNRALVALVRDALTHNNLPADAVQFIDDPDRARVAELLALRDYVDIIIPRGGAALHQYCREHSRIPVITGGIGICHLFVDDTADLDAALEVIRNAKVQRPTVCNALDTALVHRAVAAQFLPRLVARLAADGVTFRAAPAALAALVRADGRAPQPHTPT
;
A
#
# COMPACT_ATOMS: atom_id res chain seq x y z
N MET A 1 -12.68 21.46 6.63
CA MET A 1 -12.96 20.07 6.19
C MET A 1 -14.20 19.89 5.31
N ILE A 2 -15.30 20.62 5.50
CA ILE A 2 -16.46 20.47 4.58
C ILE A 2 -16.12 20.92 3.15
N GLU A 3 -15.36 22.01 3.01
CA GLU A 3 -14.97 22.55 1.71
C GLU A 3 -14.10 21.59 0.88
N ILE A 4 -13.06 21.00 1.48
CA ILE A 4 -12.22 19.97 0.82
C ILE A 4 -13.07 18.78 0.33
N GLY A 5 -14.09 18.38 1.10
CA GLY A 5 -15.06 17.36 0.70
C GLY A 5 -15.93 17.78 -0.48
N ARG A 6 -16.47 19.00 -0.47
CA ARG A 6 -17.27 19.55 -1.58
C ARG A 6 -16.46 19.63 -2.87
N ASN A 7 -15.23 20.13 -2.78
CA ASN A 7 -14.33 20.26 -3.93
C ASN A 7 -13.97 18.88 -4.49
N ALA A 8 -13.69 17.89 -3.62
CA ALA A 8 -13.40 16.52 -4.05
C ALA A 8 -14.60 15.89 -4.77
N ARG A 9 -15.81 16.10 -4.25
CA ARG A 9 -17.06 15.59 -4.84
C ARG A 9 -17.39 16.24 -6.18
N ALA A 10 -17.07 17.52 -6.35
CA ALA A 10 -17.21 18.21 -7.63
C ALA A 10 -16.18 17.70 -8.66
N ALA A 11 -14.93 17.55 -8.23
CA ALA A 11 -13.85 17.06 -9.07
C ALA A 11 -14.04 15.60 -9.48
N SER A 12 -14.54 14.72 -8.61
CA SER A 12 -14.77 13.31 -8.93
C SER A 12 -15.76 13.14 -10.09
N LYS A 13 -16.81 13.98 -10.15
CA LYS A 13 -17.79 13.97 -11.26
C LYS A 13 -17.17 14.35 -12.59
N GLN A 14 -16.23 15.30 -12.58
CA GLN A 14 -15.52 15.73 -13.78
C GLN A 14 -14.51 14.65 -14.22
N LEU A 15 -13.72 14.14 -13.26
CA LEU A 15 -12.70 13.12 -13.53
C LEU A 15 -13.30 11.79 -13.98
N ALA A 16 -14.48 11.41 -13.48
CA ALA A 16 -15.22 10.23 -13.93
C ALA A 16 -15.65 10.29 -15.40
N ARG A 17 -15.69 11.48 -16.00
CA ARG A 17 -16.01 11.72 -17.43
C ARG A 17 -14.78 11.95 -18.29
N ALA A 18 -13.60 12.03 -17.68
CA ALA A 18 -12.36 12.24 -18.40
C ALA A 18 -12.02 11.03 -19.27
N SER A 19 -11.52 11.29 -20.49
CA SER A 19 -11.06 10.22 -21.37
C SER A 19 -9.83 9.52 -20.80
N THR A 20 -9.65 8.25 -21.16
CA THR A 20 -8.45 7.48 -20.85
C THR A 20 -7.17 8.21 -21.29
N GLU A 21 -7.21 8.82 -22.48
CA GLU A 21 -6.08 9.60 -23.00
C GLU A 21 -5.73 10.77 -22.08
N SER A 22 -6.71 11.55 -21.64
CA SER A 22 -6.47 12.71 -20.77
C SER A 22 -5.90 12.29 -19.41
N LYS A 23 -6.43 11.21 -18.84
CA LYS A 23 -5.92 10.62 -17.58
C LYS A 23 -4.47 10.14 -17.76
N ASN A 24 -4.19 9.42 -18.84
CA ASN A 24 -2.86 8.89 -19.13
C ASN A 24 -1.84 10.02 -19.38
N ARG A 25 -2.19 11.07 -20.14
CA ARG A 25 -1.28 12.22 -20.33
C ARG A 25 -0.96 12.94 -19.03
N ALA A 26 -1.91 13.03 -18.09
CA ALA A 26 -1.65 13.59 -16.77
C ALA A 26 -0.65 12.74 -15.97
N LEU A 27 -0.78 11.40 -16.00
CA LEU A 27 0.16 10.49 -15.34
C LEU A 27 1.57 10.54 -15.95
N LEU A 28 1.67 10.55 -17.28
CA LEU A 28 2.95 10.65 -17.99
C LEU A 28 3.63 11.99 -17.70
N ARG A 29 2.88 13.09 -17.75
CA ARG A 29 3.39 14.42 -17.41
C ARG A 29 3.87 14.47 -15.96
N LEU A 30 3.11 13.91 -15.02
CA LEU A 30 3.53 13.84 -13.62
C LEU A 30 4.86 13.08 -13.49
N ALA A 31 5.05 12.01 -14.25
CA ALA A 31 6.30 11.24 -14.25
C ALA A 31 7.51 12.05 -14.74
N ASP A 32 7.32 12.89 -15.76
CA ASP A 32 8.36 13.80 -16.27
C ASP A 32 8.63 14.93 -15.27
N ARG A 33 7.56 15.58 -14.77
CA ARG A 33 7.66 16.68 -13.79
C ARG A 33 8.33 16.25 -12.49
N LEU A 34 8.09 15.02 -12.02
CA LEU A 34 8.75 14.48 -10.83
C LEU A 34 10.27 14.38 -11.02
N TRP A 35 10.73 14.02 -12.22
CA TRP A 35 12.15 13.92 -12.53
C TRP A 35 12.80 15.30 -12.73
N ASP A 36 12.11 16.20 -13.42
CA ASP A 36 12.58 17.58 -13.64
C ASP A 36 12.68 18.37 -12.34
N SER A 37 11.70 18.19 -11.44
CA SER A 37 11.64 18.84 -10.12
C SER A 37 12.28 18.02 -8.99
N ARG A 38 13.08 16.98 -9.31
CA ARG A 38 13.64 16.08 -8.29
C ARG A 38 14.47 16.80 -7.23
N ALA A 39 15.22 17.84 -7.60
CA ALA A 39 16.04 18.60 -6.67
C ALA A 39 15.18 19.27 -5.58
N ASP A 40 14.06 19.87 -5.97
CA ASP A 40 13.13 20.52 -5.05
C ASP A 40 12.45 19.49 -4.14
N VAL A 41 12.03 18.35 -4.70
CA VAL A 41 11.40 17.26 -3.94
C VAL A 41 12.37 16.65 -2.92
N LEU A 42 13.63 16.41 -3.31
CA LEU A 42 14.65 15.88 -2.41
C LEU A 42 15.04 16.90 -1.33
N SER A 43 15.09 18.19 -1.67
CA SER A 43 15.31 19.26 -0.69
C SER A 43 14.17 19.32 0.33
N ALA A 44 12.92 19.24 -0.12
CA ALA A 44 11.76 19.18 0.77
C ALA A 44 11.79 17.94 1.68
N ASN A 45 12.18 16.78 1.13
CA ASN A 45 12.30 15.56 1.90
C ASN A 45 13.43 15.59 2.93
N ALA A 46 14.56 16.21 2.61
CA ALA A 46 15.67 16.36 3.55
C ALA A 46 15.27 17.14 4.80
N LEU A 47 14.40 18.16 4.67
CA LEU A 47 13.86 18.91 5.80
C LEU A 47 13.00 18.03 6.72
N ASP A 48 12.14 17.21 6.12
CA ASP A 48 11.30 16.26 6.85
C ASP A 48 12.16 15.20 7.56
N VAL A 49 13.15 14.62 6.87
CA VAL A 49 14.07 13.62 7.43
C VAL A 49 14.87 14.20 8.61
N SER A 50 15.40 15.41 8.47
CA SER A 50 16.13 16.10 9.55
C SER A 50 15.23 16.38 10.76
N SER A 51 14.00 16.82 10.51
CA SER A 51 13.02 17.09 11.57
C SER A 51 12.61 15.80 12.28
N ALA A 52 12.37 14.73 11.54
CA ALA A 52 12.03 13.40 12.06
C ALA A 52 13.16 12.81 12.93
N ALA A 53 14.41 12.91 12.46
CA ALA A 53 15.57 12.49 13.23
C ALA A 53 15.70 13.29 14.54
N SER A 54 15.50 14.61 14.48
CA SER A 54 15.56 15.48 15.66
C SER A 54 14.41 15.21 16.64
N ALA A 55 13.26 14.75 16.15
CA ALA A 55 12.11 14.34 16.96
C ALA A 55 12.23 12.91 17.52
N GLY A 56 13.33 12.20 17.26
CA GLY A 56 13.59 10.88 17.80
C GLY A 56 12.83 9.73 17.13
N LEU A 57 12.41 9.89 15.86
CA LEU A 57 11.83 8.78 15.11
C LEU A 57 12.87 7.67 14.92
N ASP A 58 12.41 6.41 14.95
CA ASP A 58 13.30 5.27 14.78
C ASP A 58 13.86 5.17 13.35
N ALA A 59 14.96 4.43 13.20
CA ALA A 59 15.64 4.28 11.91
C ALA A 59 14.76 3.66 10.82
N ALA A 60 13.79 2.80 11.17
CA ALA A 60 12.90 2.17 10.20
C ALA A 60 11.83 3.15 9.69
N MET A 61 11.35 4.06 10.53
CA MET A 61 10.46 5.15 10.13
C MET A 61 11.20 6.18 9.27
N ILE A 62 12.45 6.52 9.63
CA ILE A 62 13.29 7.41 8.83
C ILE A 62 13.54 6.79 7.45
N ASP A 63 13.92 5.51 7.37
CA ASP A 63 14.10 4.84 6.08
C ASP A 63 12.83 4.88 5.22
N ARG A 64 11.64 4.69 5.80
CA ARG A 64 10.37 4.80 5.05
C ARG A 64 10.09 6.22 4.57
N LEU A 65 10.48 7.23 5.33
CA LEU A 65 10.31 8.65 5.04
C LEU A 65 11.26 9.14 3.93
N THR A 66 12.49 8.62 3.89
CA THR A 66 13.53 9.11 2.98
C THR A 66 13.18 8.88 1.51
N LEU A 67 13.37 9.91 0.70
CA LEU A 67 13.38 9.86 -0.75
C LEU A 67 14.81 10.08 -1.24
N ASP A 68 15.18 9.32 -2.27
CA ASP A 68 16.44 9.46 -3.00
C ASP A 68 16.13 9.43 -4.51
N GLU A 69 17.14 9.71 -5.35
CA GLU A 69 16.94 9.71 -6.80
C GLU A 69 16.46 8.36 -7.34
N SER A 70 16.90 7.25 -6.74
CA SER A 70 16.49 5.90 -7.14
C SER A 70 15.01 5.66 -6.85
N ARG A 71 14.53 6.06 -5.66
CA ARG A 71 13.11 5.99 -5.26
C ARG A 71 12.26 6.89 -6.15
N LEU A 72 12.70 8.12 -6.44
CA LEU A 72 11.98 9.02 -7.35
C LEU A 72 11.91 8.46 -8.78
N LYS A 73 13.00 7.88 -9.28
CA LYS A 73 13.01 7.19 -10.58
C LYS A 73 12.04 6.00 -10.58
N GLY A 74 11.99 5.24 -9.49
CA GLY A 74 11.01 4.18 -9.27
C GLY A 74 9.58 4.71 -9.39
N ILE A 75 9.23 5.73 -8.61
CA ILE A 75 7.90 6.36 -8.63
C ILE A 75 7.53 6.86 -10.04
N ALA A 76 8.48 7.48 -10.75
CA ALA A 76 8.27 7.93 -12.12
C ALA A 76 8.07 6.75 -13.11
N SER A 77 8.72 5.62 -12.90
CA SER A 77 8.47 4.40 -13.67
C SER A 77 7.07 3.84 -13.38
N ASP A 78 6.66 3.82 -12.10
CA ASP A 78 5.36 3.33 -11.66
C ASP A 78 4.22 4.14 -12.26
N LEU A 79 4.37 5.47 -12.34
CA LEU A 79 3.42 6.34 -13.02
C LEU A 79 3.22 5.97 -14.49
N ARG A 80 4.31 5.69 -15.21
CA ARG A 80 4.24 5.24 -16.61
C ARG A 80 3.57 3.88 -16.73
N ARG A 81 3.89 2.94 -15.82
CA ARG A 81 3.23 1.63 -15.75
C ARG A 81 1.73 1.76 -15.49
N VAL A 82 1.30 2.65 -14.61
CA VAL A 82 -0.13 2.90 -14.35
C VAL A 82 -0.82 3.52 -15.56
N ALA A 83 -0.14 4.39 -16.31
CA ALA A 83 -0.67 4.94 -17.56
C ALA A 83 -0.92 3.82 -18.60
N ASP A 84 -0.04 2.82 -18.67
CA ASP A 84 -0.16 1.68 -19.60
C ASP A 84 -1.22 0.64 -19.20
N LEU A 85 -1.67 0.62 -17.94
CA LEU A 85 -2.74 -0.29 -17.52
C LEU A 85 -4.03 -0.05 -18.32
N PRO A 86 -4.87 -1.08 -18.54
CA PRO A 86 -6.21 -0.89 -19.05
C PRO A 86 -7.01 0.08 -18.17
N ASP A 87 -7.83 0.93 -18.78
CA ASP A 87 -8.72 1.81 -18.05
C ASP A 87 -10.02 1.05 -17.72
N PRO A 88 -10.32 0.81 -16.43
CA PRO A 88 -11.52 0.06 -16.07
C PRO A 88 -12.80 0.90 -16.19
N VAL A 89 -12.69 2.23 -16.33
CA VAL A 89 -13.85 3.12 -16.29
C VAL A 89 -14.65 2.99 -17.59
N GLY A 90 -15.93 2.64 -17.47
CA GLY A 90 -16.83 2.50 -18.61
C GLY A 90 -16.87 1.11 -19.24
N GLU A 91 -16.07 0.16 -18.76
CA GLU A 91 -16.13 -1.26 -19.19
C GLU A 91 -17.54 -1.83 -18.91
N ALA A 92 -18.17 -2.35 -19.95
CA ALA A 92 -19.45 -3.06 -19.86
C ALA A 92 -19.22 -4.58 -19.72
N PHE A 93 -20.04 -5.24 -18.90
CA PHE A 93 -19.98 -6.68 -18.64
C PHE A 93 -21.36 -7.20 -18.23
N ASP A 94 -21.53 -8.52 -18.17
CA ASP A 94 -22.80 -9.20 -17.86
C ASP A 94 -23.97 -8.65 -18.72
N GLU A 95 -23.85 -8.77 -20.04
CA GLU A 95 -24.85 -8.26 -20.99
C GLU A 95 -25.89 -9.33 -21.33
N ALA A 96 -27.17 -8.94 -21.33
CA ALA A 96 -28.26 -9.82 -21.73
C ALA A 96 -29.42 -9.02 -22.35
N THR A 97 -30.18 -9.67 -23.23
CA THR A 97 -31.49 -9.19 -23.68
C THR A 97 -32.56 -10.05 -23.03
N LEU A 98 -33.48 -9.43 -22.29
CA LEU A 98 -34.57 -10.11 -21.60
C LEU A 98 -35.65 -10.59 -22.60
N PRO A 99 -36.55 -11.53 -22.20
CA PRO A 99 -37.60 -12.05 -23.09
C PRO A 99 -38.57 -10.99 -23.64
N ASP A 100 -38.68 -9.85 -22.98
CA ASP A 100 -39.48 -8.70 -23.41
C ASP A 100 -38.74 -7.72 -24.34
N GLY A 101 -37.48 -8.02 -24.68
CA GLY A 101 -36.62 -7.19 -25.53
C GLY A 101 -35.79 -6.14 -24.80
N LEU A 102 -35.85 -6.05 -23.46
CA LEU A 102 -35.05 -5.09 -22.70
C LEU A 102 -33.56 -5.50 -22.71
N ALA A 103 -32.69 -4.61 -23.21
CA ALA A 103 -31.25 -4.77 -23.13
C ALA A 103 -30.72 -4.32 -21.75
N VAL A 104 -30.02 -5.21 -21.06
CA VAL A 104 -29.43 -4.97 -19.74
C VAL A 104 -27.92 -5.20 -19.81
N ARG A 105 -27.15 -4.31 -19.18
CA ARG A 105 -25.70 -4.47 -18.98
C ARG A 105 -25.28 -3.92 -17.62
N LYS A 106 -24.19 -4.45 -17.07
CA LYS A 106 -23.46 -3.81 -15.97
C LYS A 106 -22.33 -2.97 -16.54
N GLN A 107 -22.01 -1.87 -15.88
CA GLN A 107 -20.94 -0.97 -16.29
C GLN A 107 -20.09 -0.59 -15.08
N ARG A 108 -18.76 -0.67 -15.23
CA ARG A 108 -17.82 -0.20 -14.21
C ARG A 108 -17.81 1.31 -14.15
N VAL A 109 -17.98 1.85 -12.95
CA VAL A 109 -17.91 3.28 -12.66
C VAL A 109 -16.95 3.53 -11.48
N PRO A 110 -16.34 4.73 -11.38
CA PRO A 110 -15.53 5.08 -10.23
C PRO A 110 -16.36 5.04 -8.95
N LEU A 111 -15.71 4.79 -7.80
CA LEU A 111 -16.36 4.84 -6.49
C LEU A 111 -16.81 6.28 -6.16
N GLY A 112 -16.00 7.27 -6.53
CA GLY A 112 -16.26 8.68 -6.28
C GLY A 112 -15.04 9.35 -5.64
N VAL A 113 -15.07 9.52 -4.32
CA VAL A 113 -14.03 10.19 -3.54
C VAL A 113 -13.41 9.21 -2.54
N LEU A 114 -12.09 9.07 -2.63
CA LEU A 114 -11.27 8.28 -1.71
C LEU A 114 -10.72 9.18 -0.60
N GLY A 115 -10.78 8.76 0.65
CA GLY A 115 -10.02 9.36 1.74
C GLY A 115 -8.86 8.43 2.12
N VAL A 116 -7.62 8.87 1.95
CA VAL A 116 -6.45 8.02 2.18
C VAL A 116 -5.59 8.59 3.29
N ILE A 117 -5.40 7.79 4.34
CA ILE A 117 -4.66 8.17 5.54
C ILE A 117 -3.40 7.29 5.62
N TYR A 118 -2.21 7.88 5.65
CA TYR A 118 -0.96 7.12 5.57
C TYR A 118 0.13 7.72 6.47
N GLU A 119 1.14 6.91 6.80
CA GLU A 119 2.20 7.23 7.76
C GLU A 119 3.58 7.06 7.14
N SER A 120 4.47 8.04 7.39
CA SER A 120 5.92 8.02 7.15
C SER A 120 6.35 7.52 5.77
N ARG A 121 5.55 7.76 4.72
CA ARG A 121 5.78 7.25 3.36
C ARG A 121 5.34 8.28 2.31
N PRO A 122 6.20 9.24 1.94
CA PRO A 122 5.83 10.27 0.98
C PRO A 122 5.60 9.73 -0.43
N ASN A 123 6.16 8.57 -0.80
CA ASN A 123 5.88 7.88 -2.06
C ASN A 123 4.39 7.51 -2.22
N VAL A 124 3.70 7.18 -1.12
CA VAL A 124 2.27 6.81 -1.13
C VAL A 124 1.39 7.94 -1.69
N THR A 125 1.79 9.21 -1.49
CA THR A 125 1.13 10.39 -2.04
C THR A 125 0.93 10.27 -3.56
N VAL A 126 2.00 9.91 -4.27
CA VAL A 126 2.00 9.83 -5.74
C VAL A 126 1.35 8.54 -6.22
N GLU A 127 1.65 7.40 -5.57
CA GLU A 127 1.08 6.10 -5.92
C GLU A 127 -0.46 6.11 -5.83
N VAL A 128 -1.00 6.66 -4.75
CA VAL A 128 -2.45 6.75 -4.52
C VAL A 128 -3.08 7.72 -5.51
N ALA A 129 -2.47 8.90 -5.71
CA ALA A 129 -2.96 9.85 -6.69
C ALA A 129 -2.99 9.24 -8.10
N ALA A 130 -1.96 8.51 -8.49
CA ALA A 130 -1.87 7.88 -9.80
C ALA A 130 -3.01 6.89 -10.06
N LEU A 131 -3.26 5.99 -9.09
CA LEU A 131 -4.35 5.02 -9.17
C LEU A 131 -5.72 5.71 -9.13
N ALA A 132 -5.91 6.73 -8.29
CA ALA A 132 -7.14 7.50 -8.22
C ALA A 132 -7.44 8.18 -9.55
N ILE A 133 -6.45 8.86 -10.14
CA ILE A 133 -6.54 9.48 -11.47
C ILE A 133 -6.93 8.44 -12.51
N LYS A 134 -6.18 7.34 -12.62
CA LYS A 134 -6.42 6.27 -13.61
C LYS A 134 -7.84 5.72 -13.52
N THR A 135 -8.33 5.49 -12.31
CA THR A 135 -9.64 4.90 -12.02
C THR A 135 -10.78 5.92 -11.96
N GLY A 136 -10.52 7.19 -12.29
CA GLY A 136 -11.55 8.22 -12.36
C GLY A 136 -12.07 8.71 -10.99
N ASN A 137 -11.34 8.47 -9.91
CA ASN A 137 -11.71 8.86 -8.55
C ASN A 137 -10.98 10.14 -8.12
N ALA A 138 -11.66 10.99 -7.34
CA ALA A 138 -10.96 12.02 -6.59
C ALA A 138 -10.37 11.42 -5.29
N VAL A 139 -9.34 12.04 -4.74
CA VAL A 139 -8.72 11.62 -3.48
C VAL A 139 -8.40 12.80 -2.57
N ILE A 140 -8.69 12.61 -1.28
CA ILE A 140 -8.25 13.46 -0.18
C ILE A 140 -7.15 12.70 0.58
N LEU A 141 -5.94 13.25 0.55
CA LEU A 141 -4.75 12.67 1.14
C LEU A 141 -4.49 13.27 2.53
N ARG A 142 -4.20 12.39 3.49
CA ARG A 142 -3.73 12.74 4.84
C ARG A 142 -2.48 11.91 5.13
N GLY A 143 -1.31 12.52 5.04
CA GLY A 143 -0.03 11.91 5.44
C GLY A 143 0.31 12.15 6.92
N GLY A 144 1.33 11.47 7.42
CA GLY A 144 1.88 11.74 8.75
C GLY A 144 2.47 13.15 8.85
N SER A 145 2.45 13.74 10.04
CA SER A 145 2.99 15.09 10.28
C SER A 145 4.47 15.21 9.91
N GLU A 146 5.20 14.10 10.01
CA GLU A 146 6.61 13.96 9.64
C GLU A 146 6.87 13.94 8.13
N THR A 147 5.83 13.88 7.29
CA THR A 147 5.94 13.88 5.81
C THR A 147 5.41 15.16 5.17
N LEU A 148 5.13 16.20 5.97
CA LEU A 148 4.33 17.34 5.57
C LEU A 148 4.95 18.12 4.40
N THR A 149 6.25 18.41 4.47
CA THR A 149 6.95 19.22 3.45
C THR A 149 7.07 18.44 2.13
N SER A 150 7.43 17.16 2.21
CA SER A 150 7.51 16.24 1.09
C SER A 150 6.16 16.11 0.39
N ASN A 151 5.09 15.88 1.15
CA ASN A 151 3.76 15.69 0.57
C ASN A 151 3.23 16.95 -0.09
N ARG A 152 3.49 18.14 0.49
CA ARG A 152 3.14 19.41 -0.16
C ARG A 152 3.82 19.55 -1.52
N ALA A 153 5.12 19.28 -1.60
CA ALA A 153 5.86 19.33 -2.87
C ALA A 153 5.32 18.35 -3.90
N LEU A 154 5.06 17.10 -3.50
CA LEU A 154 4.53 16.06 -4.39
C LEU A 154 3.11 16.37 -4.87
N VAL A 155 2.22 16.82 -3.98
CA VAL A 155 0.84 17.17 -4.31
C VAL A 155 0.79 18.37 -5.26
N ALA A 156 1.68 19.34 -5.10
CA ALA A 156 1.79 20.47 -6.02
C ALA A 156 2.09 19.99 -7.46
N LEU A 157 3.02 19.04 -7.62
CA LEU A 157 3.33 18.45 -8.94
C LEU A 157 2.15 17.66 -9.51
N VAL A 158 1.43 16.92 -8.68
CA VAL A 158 0.22 16.19 -9.10
C VAL A 158 -0.84 17.15 -9.63
N ARG A 159 -1.13 18.22 -8.86
CA ARG A 159 -2.14 19.22 -9.23
C ARG A 159 -1.74 19.97 -10.50
N ASP A 160 -0.45 20.30 -10.67
CA ASP A 160 0.10 20.88 -11.89
C ASP A 160 -0.09 19.96 -13.11
N ALA A 161 0.14 18.66 -12.97
CA ALA A 161 -0.04 17.70 -14.05
C ALA A 161 -1.51 17.55 -14.46
N LEU A 162 -2.44 17.66 -13.50
CA LEU A 162 -3.89 17.65 -13.75
C LEU A 162 -4.32 18.90 -14.52
N THR A 163 -3.97 20.10 -14.03
CA THR A 163 -4.39 21.37 -14.66
C THR A 163 -3.89 21.49 -16.10
N HIS A 164 -2.64 21.11 -16.35
CA HIS A 164 -2.06 21.11 -17.70
C HIS A 164 -2.76 20.17 -18.69
N ASN A 165 -3.50 19.18 -18.19
CA ASN A 165 -4.27 18.24 -19.00
C ASN A 165 -5.77 18.51 -18.93
N ASN A 166 -6.17 19.73 -18.53
CA ASN A 166 -7.57 20.15 -18.38
C ASN A 166 -8.39 19.24 -17.44
N LEU A 167 -7.73 18.64 -16.45
CA LEU A 167 -8.36 17.87 -15.38
C LEU A 167 -8.50 18.74 -14.13
N PRO A 168 -9.52 18.49 -13.28
CA PRO A 168 -9.72 19.27 -12.08
C PRO A 168 -8.57 19.07 -11.09
N ALA A 169 -7.88 20.14 -10.71
CA ALA A 169 -6.80 20.09 -9.71
C ALA A 169 -7.29 19.48 -8.38
N ASP A 170 -8.53 19.75 -7.99
CA ASP A 170 -9.14 19.26 -6.75
C ASP A 170 -9.53 17.78 -6.79
N ALA A 171 -9.25 17.07 -7.90
CA ALA A 171 -9.27 15.61 -7.89
C ALA A 171 -8.18 15.03 -6.98
N VAL A 172 -7.12 15.79 -6.69
CA VAL A 172 -6.13 15.42 -5.68
C VAL A 172 -5.97 16.58 -4.70
N GLN A 173 -6.39 16.35 -3.46
CA GLN A 173 -6.30 17.32 -2.38
C GLN A 173 -5.53 16.72 -1.22
N PHE A 174 -4.91 17.60 -0.42
CA PHE A 174 -4.09 17.22 0.72
C PHE A 174 -4.48 18.06 1.93
N ILE A 175 -4.64 17.39 3.07
CA ILE A 175 -4.85 18.04 4.35
C ILE A 175 -3.46 18.42 4.88
N ASP A 176 -3.14 19.71 4.81
CA ASP A 176 -1.82 20.23 5.18
C ASP A 176 -1.70 20.68 6.65
N ASP A 177 -2.81 20.60 7.39
CA ASP A 177 -2.87 20.81 8.83
C ASP A 177 -2.39 19.53 9.54
N PRO A 178 -1.29 19.58 10.33
CA PRO A 178 -0.73 18.41 11.00
C PRO A 178 -1.58 17.93 12.18
N ASP A 179 -2.61 18.67 12.60
CA ASP A 179 -3.48 18.28 13.71
C ASP A 179 -4.13 16.91 13.47
N ARG A 180 -3.97 16.01 14.45
CA ARG A 180 -4.57 14.67 14.43
C ARG A 180 -6.09 14.72 14.40
N ALA A 181 -6.72 15.79 14.90
CA ALA A 181 -8.17 16.00 14.84
C ALA A 181 -8.70 15.95 13.38
N ARG A 182 -7.88 16.32 12.39
CA ARG A 182 -8.26 16.28 10.98
C ARG A 182 -8.53 14.87 10.46
N VAL A 183 -7.91 13.85 11.07
CA VAL A 183 -8.23 12.45 10.75
C VAL A 183 -9.67 12.15 11.14
N ALA A 184 -10.06 12.46 12.38
CA ALA A 184 -11.43 12.25 12.85
C ALA A 184 -12.46 13.03 12.01
N GLU A 185 -12.14 14.26 11.64
CA GLU A 185 -12.99 15.06 10.75
C GLU A 185 -13.16 14.42 9.37
N LEU A 186 -12.07 13.94 8.74
CA LEU A 186 -12.13 13.24 7.46
C LEU A 186 -12.98 11.97 7.55
N LEU A 187 -12.81 11.19 8.62
CA LEU A 187 -13.58 9.96 8.89
C LEU A 187 -15.10 10.19 9.08
N ALA A 188 -15.50 11.45 9.33
CA ALA A 188 -16.90 11.86 9.48
C ALA A 188 -17.54 12.42 8.20
N LEU A 189 -16.77 12.67 7.12
CA LEU A 189 -17.25 13.29 5.87
C LEU A 189 -18.05 12.34 4.95
N ARG A 190 -18.97 11.53 5.50
CA ARG A 190 -19.76 10.53 4.76
C ARG A 190 -20.60 11.06 3.60
N ASP A 191 -20.92 12.35 3.60
CA ASP A 191 -21.69 12.98 2.52
C ASP A 191 -20.82 13.32 1.30
N TYR A 192 -19.49 13.25 1.46
CA TYR A 192 -18.52 13.66 0.44
C TYR A 192 -17.52 12.55 0.07
N VAL A 193 -17.14 11.71 1.02
CA VAL A 193 -16.13 10.64 0.87
C VAL A 193 -16.83 9.28 0.85
N ASP A 194 -16.55 8.50 -0.20
CA ASP A 194 -17.22 7.21 -0.44
C ASP A 194 -16.46 6.03 0.19
N ILE A 195 -15.14 6.16 0.38
CA ILE A 195 -14.32 5.10 0.98
C ILE A 195 -13.09 5.63 1.70
N ILE A 196 -12.71 4.99 2.80
CA ILE A 196 -11.47 5.27 3.54
C ILE A 196 -10.47 4.14 3.33
N ILE A 197 -9.20 4.51 3.09
CA ILE A 197 -8.09 3.57 2.92
C ILE A 197 -6.95 3.97 3.85
N PRO A 198 -6.79 3.34 5.02
CA PRO A 198 -5.61 3.53 5.85
C PRO A 198 -4.43 2.73 5.29
N ARG A 199 -3.25 3.34 5.31
CA ARG A 199 -1.96 2.75 4.89
C ARG A 199 -0.91 3.03 5.96
N GLY A 200 -0.92 2.21 7.00
CA GLY A 200 -0.02 2.38 8.15
C GLY A 200 0.02 1.13 9.01
N GLY A 201 0.28 1.33 10.30
CA GLY A 201 0.27 0.23 11.28
C GLY A 201 -1.13 -0.31 11.58
N ALA A 202 -1.19 -1.44 12.31
CA ALA A 202 -2.44 -2.04 12.76
C ALA A 202 -3.29 -1.07 13.60
N ALA A 203 -2.66 -0.21 14.41
CA ALA A 203 -3.34 0.81 15.20
C ALA A 203 -4.11 1.82 14.33
N LEU A 204 -3.52 2.27 13.21
CA LEU A 204 -4.22 3.17 12.29
C LEU A 204 -5.40 2.47 11.61
N HIS A 205 -5.22 1.21 11.20
CA HIS A 205 -6.29 0.41 10.60
C HIS A 205 -7.45 0.25 11.59
N GLN A 206 -7.16 -0.10 12.85
CA GLN A 206 -8.13 -0.24 13.91
C GLN A 206 -8.85 1.08 14.19
N TYR A 207 -8.10 2.17 14.35
CA TYR A 207 -8.66 3.49 14.59
C TYR A 207 -9.66 3.90 13.50
N CYS A 208 -9.29 3.75 12.22
CA CYS A 208 -10.19 4.06 11.11
C CYS A 208 -11.44 3.19 11.12
N ARG A 209 -11.31 1.87 11.38
CA ARG A 209 -12.45 0.95 11.45
C ARG A 209 -13.43 1.29 12.57
N GLU A 210 -12.91 1.69 13.73
CA GLU A 210 -13.73 1.97 14.91
C GLU A 210 -14.41 3.35 14.84
N HIS A 211 -13.80 4.32 14.17
CA HIS A 211 -14.25 5.73 14.21
C HIS A 211 -14.88 6.22 12.90
N SER A 212 -14.73 5.49 11.79
CA SER A 212 -15.27 5.95 10.50
C SER A 212 -16.76 5.71 10.34
N ARG A 213 -17.46 6.72 9.82
CA ARG A 213 -18.84 6.60 9.31
C ARG A 213 -18.89 6.21 7.84
N ILE A 214 -17.73 6.03 7.21
CA ILE A 214 -17.52 5.73 5.79
C ILE A 214 -16.98 4.29 5.70
N PRO A 215 -17.32 3.49 4.68
CA PRO A 215 -16.71 2.18 4.47
C PRO A 215 -15.17 2.26 4.46
N VAL A 216 -14.51 1.35 5.18
CA VAL A 216 -13.05 1.33 5.30
C VAL A 216 -12.49 0.07 4.61
N ILE A 217 -11.58 0.24 3.64
CA ILE A 217 -10.79 -0.86 3.09
C ILE A 217 -9.48 -0.95 3.85
N THR A 218 -9.38 -1.92 4.75
CA THR A 218 -8.14 -2.24 5.47
C THR A 218 -7.51 -3.52 4.93
N GLY A 219 -6.18 -3.56 4.83
CA GLY A 219 -5.47 -4.84 4.79
C GLY A 219 -5.65 -5.60 6.10
N GLY A 220 -5.74 -6.93 6.03
CA GLY A 220 -5.79 -7.80 7.20
C GLY A 220 -4.46 -7.89 7.95
N ILE A 221 -4.47 -8.59 9.08
CA ILE A 221 -3.24 -9.02 9.75
C ILE A 221 -2.64 -10.13 8.90
N GLY A 222 -1.46 -9.90 8.35
CA GLY A 222 -0.77 -10.88 7.53
C GLY A 222 -0.01 -11.88 8.38
N ILE A 223 -0.70 -12.94 8.80
CA ILE A 223 -0.05 -14.14 9.39
C ILE A 223 0.01 -15.20 8.30
N CYS A 224 1.14 -15.25 7.60
CA CYS A 224 1.27 -16.09 6.42
C CYS A 224 1.77 -17.49 6.78
N HIS A 225 1.13 -18.50 6.17
CA HIS A 225 1.47 -19.91 6.37
C HIS A 225 1.92 -20.52 5.04
N LEU A 226 2.94 -21.38 5.09
CA LEU A 226 3.29 -22.31 4.02
C LEU A 226 3.18 -23.73 4.54
N PHE A 227 2.53 -24.60 3.78
CA PHE A 227 2.41 -26.02 4.08
C PHE A 227 3.28 -26.84 3.13
N VAL A 228 4.19 -27.62 3.70
CA VAL A 228 5.04 -28.58 3.00
C VAL A 228 4.39 -29.95 3.10
N ASP A 229 3.77 -30.36 2.00
CA ASP A 229 3.13 -31.67 1.86
C ASP A 229 4.18 -32.80 1.75
N ASP A 230 3.78 -34.06 1.96
CA ASP A 230 4.71 -35.18 1.78
C ASP A 230 5.07 -35.46 0.33
N THR A 231 4.25 -35.00 -0.62
CA THR A 231 4.54 -35.09 -2.06
C THR A 231 5.38 -33.92 -2.59
N ALA A 232 5.72 -32.95 -1.74
CA ALA A 232 6.47 -31.76 -2.16
C ALA A 232 7.92 -32.09 -2.54
N ASP A 233 8.41 -31.40 -3.58
CA ASP A 233 9.85 -31.28 -3.80
C ASP A 233 10.47 -30.48 -2.64
N LEU A 234 11.25 -31.17 -1.82
CA LEU A 234 11.81 -30.58 -0.61
C LEU A 234 12.91 -29.56 -0.89
N ASP A 235 13.63 -29.67 -1.98
CA ASP A 235 14.70 -28.74 -2.31
C ASP A 235 14.09 -27.41 -2.78
N ALA A 236 13.06 -27.50 -3.63
CA ALA A 236 12.28 -26.34 -4.04
C ALA A 236 11.55 -25.69 -2.85
N ALA A 237 10.96 -26.49 -1.97
CA ALA A 237 10.24 -25.99 -0.79
C ALA A 237 11.15 -25.17 0.15
N LEU A 238 12.42 -25.57 0.33
CA LEU A 238 13.38 -24.81 1.13
C LEU A 238 13.61 -23.40 0.58
N GLU A 239 13.81 -23.26 -0.74
CA GLU A 239 14.08 -21.96 -1.35
C GLU A 239 12.83 -21.07 -1.41
N VAL A 240 11.64 -21.67 -1.60
CA VAL A 240 10.37 -20.94 -1.49
C VAL A 240 10.18 -20.38 -0.07
N ILE A 241 10.39 -21.21 0.96
CA ILE A 241 10.28 -20.77 2.36
C ILE A 241 11.31 -19.69 2.69
N ARG A 242 12.55 -19.86 2.23
CA ARG A 242 13.62 -18.87 2.42
C ARG A 242 13.24 -17.54 1.78
N ASN A 243 12.80 -17.54 0.52
CA ASN A 243 12.35 -16.34 -0.16
C ASN A 243 11.21 -15.67 0.60
N ALA A 244 10.17 -16.44 0.94
CA ALA A 244 8.99 -15.94 1.62
C ALA A 244 9.31 -15.36 3.01
N LYS A 245 10.34 -15.87 3.72
CA LYS A 245 10.73 -15.34 5.04
C LYS A 245 11.71 -14.18 4.97
N VAL A 246 12.73 -14.28 4.12
CA VAL A 246 13.94 -13.45 4.21
C VAL A 246 13.93 -12.28 3.24
N GLN A 247 13.21 -12.35 2.11
CA GLN A 247 13.26 -11.30 1.08
C GLN A 247 12.92 -9.91 1.65
N ARG A 248 11.86 -9.82 2.45
CA ARG A 248 11.48 -8.57 3.12
C ARG A 248 10.69 -8.87 4.41
N PRO A 249 11.35 -9.13 5.55
CA PRO A 249 10.67 -9.61 6.76
C PRO A 249 9.66 -8.62 7.38
N THR A 250 9.67 -7.36 6.94
CA THR A 250 8.84 -6.28 7.48
C THR A 250 7.53 -6.06 6.73
N VAL A 251 7.25 -6.81 5.65
CA VAL A 251 5.98 -6.71 4.92
C VAL A 251 4.97 -7.76 5.39
N CYS A 252 3.68 -7.47 5.21
CA CYS A 252 2.59 -8.31 5.70
C CYS A 252 2.42 -9.65 4.97
N ASN A 253 3.11 -9.90 3.85
CA ASN A 253 3.05 -11.18 3.16
C ASN A 253 4.30 -12.06 3.43
N ALA A 254 5.18 -11.63 4.33
CA ALA A 254 6.32 -12.44 4.75
C ALA A 254 5.83 -13.67 5.52
N LEU A 255 6.53 -14.80 5.37
CA LEU A 255 6.16 -16.04 6.04
C LEU A 255 6.28 -15.92 7.58
N ASP A 256 5.26 -16.36 8.29
CA ASP A 256 5.30 -16.48 9.76
C ASP A 256 5.39 -17.92 10.22
N THR A 257 4.64 -18.81 9.57
CA THR A 257 4.50 -20.21 10.01
C THR A 257 4.75 -21.19 8.87
N ALA A 258 5.72 -22.08 9.05
CA ALA A 258 5.90 -23.25 8.20
C ALA A 258 5.23 -24.47 8.84
N LEU A 259 4.26 -25.06 8.14
CA LEU A 259 3.60 -26.31 8.49
C LEU A 259 4.24 -27.43 7.66
N VAL A 260 4.67 -28.52 8.28
CA VAL A 260 5.38 -29.60 7.58
C VAL A 260 4.67 -30.92 7.83
N HIS A 261 4.36 -31.66 6.77
CA HIS A 261 3.71 -32.95 6.87
C HIS A 261 4.60 -33.93 7.64
N ARG A 262 3.97 -34.71 8.53
CA ARG A 262 4.67 -35.60 9.47
C ARG A 262 5.62 -36.59 8.80
N ALA A 263 5.28 -37.05 7.59
CA ALA A 263 6.05 -38.06 6.86
C ALA A 263 7.41 -37.52 6.38
N VAL A 264 7.52 -36.20 6.14
CA VAL A 264 8.75 -35.56 5.66
C VAL A 264 9.42 -34.68 6.72
N ALA A 265 8.78 -34.47 7.88
CA ALA A 265 9.29 -33.61 8.94
C ALA A 265 10.71 -33.96 9.41
N ALA A 266 11.01 -35.25 9.59
CA ALA A 266 12.32 -35.70 10.07
C ALA A 266 13.46 -35.37 9.10
N GLN A 267 13.20 -35.44 7.78
CA GLN A 267 14.22 -35.09 6.77
C GLN A 267 14.26 -33.59 6.46
N PHE A 268 13.12 -32.90 6.53
CA PHE A 268 12.99 -31.54 6.06
C PHE A 268 13.33 -30.50 7.13
N LEU A 269 12.86 -30.67 8.36
CA LEU A 269 12.99 -29.66 9.41
C LEU A 269 14.46 -29.33 9.75
N PRO A 270 15.39 -30.30 9.86
CA PRO A 270 16.80 -29.98 10.10
C PRO A 270 17.40 -29.14 8.97
N ARG A 271 17.09 -29.47 7.72
CA ARG A 271 17.55 -28.74 6.54
C ARG A 271 17.01 -27.31 6.51
N LEU A 272 15.74 -27.15 6.85
CA LEU A 272 15.09 -25.84 6.92
C LEU A 272 15.73 -24.94 7.98
N VAL A 273 15.92 -25.48 9.19
CA VAL A 273 16.55 -24.74 10.29
C VAL A 273 17.97 -24.33 9.92
N ALA A 274 18.77 -25.26 9.42
CA ALA A 274 20.15 -24.95 9.00
C ALA A 274 20.19 -23.86 7.91
N ARG A 275 19.31 -23.95 6.91
CA ARG A 275 19.28 -23.02 5.79
C ARG A 275 18.94 -21.59 6.21
N LEU A 276 17.89 -21.42 7.02
CA LEU A 276 17.39 -20.10 7.40
C LEU A 276 18.11 -19.52 8.63
N ALA A 277 18.70 -20.34 9.50
CA ALA A 277 19.56 -19.86 10.59
C ALA A 277 20.78 -19.10 10.05
N ALA A 278 21.32 -19.52 8.90
CA ALA A 278 22.39 -18.82 8.21
C ALA A 278 21.97 -17.40 7.72
N ASP A 279 20.67 -17.17 7.52
CA ASP A 279 20.10 -15.85 7.18
C ASP A 279 19.64 -15.08 8.45
N GLY A 280 19.96 -15.56 9.66
CA GLY A 280 19.62 -14.90 10.93
C GLY A 280 18.18 -15.13 11.42
N VAL A 281 17.46 -16.11 10.84
CA VAL A 281 16.09 -16.43 11.26
C VAL A 281 16.09 -17.17 12.59
N THR A 282 15.23 -16.73 13.51
CA THR A 282 14.95 -17.43 14.77
C THR A 282 13.70 -18.30 14.64
N PHE A 283 13.69 -19.44 15.31
CA PHE A 283 12.63 -20.45 15.20
C PHE A 283 11.89 -20.64 16.51
N ARG A 284 10.57 -20.82 16.40
CA ARG A 284 9.72 -21.35 17.47
C ARG A 284 9.12 -22.66 16.96
N ALA A 285 9.27 -23.73 17.71
CA ALA A 285 8.85 -25.07 17.29
C ALA A 285 7.81 -25.66 18.26
N ALA A 286 6.76 -26.25 17.71
CA ALA A 286 5.83 -27.09 18.47
C ALA A 286 6.56 -28.37 18.94
N PRO A 287 6.08 -29.04 20.01
CA PRO A 287 6.74 -30.24 20.55
C PRO A 287 7.05 -31.33 19.52
N ALA A 288 6.13 -31.58 18.57
CA ALA A 288 6.32 -32.54 17.50
C ALA A 288 7.45 -32.15 16.52
N ALA A 289 7.57 -30.86 16.20
CA ALA A 289 8.64 -30.35 15.36
C ALA A 289 9.99 -30.38 16.09
N LEU A 290 10.00 -30.06 17.38
CA LEU A 290 11.19 -30.17 18.22
C LEU A 290 11.72 -31.60 18.28
N ALA A 291 10.83 -32.59 18.45
CA ALA A 291 11.21 -34.00 18.45
C ALA A 291 11.85 -34.45 17.12
N ALA A 292 11.41 -33.89 15.99
CA ALA A 292 12.00 -34.15 14.68
C ALA A 292 13.38 -33.49 14.50
N LEU A 293 13.64 -32.37 15.18
CA LEU A 293 14.92 -31.64 15.13
C LEU A 293 16.00 -32.27 16.03
N VAL A 294 15.65 -32.73 17.23
CA VAL A 294 16.60 -33.31 18.21
C VAL A 294 17.27 -34.60 17.71
N ARG A 295 16.69 -35.27 16.71
CA ARG A 295 17.27 -36.49 16.13
C ARG A 295 18.46 -36.21 15.19
N ALA A 296 18.68 -34.96 14.78
CA ALA A 296 19.69 -34.62 13.77
C ALA A 296 21.01 -34.09 14.36
N ASP A 297 20.99 -33.32 15.46
CA ASP A 297 22.19 -32.82 16.14
C ASP A 297 21.86 -32.56 17.62
N GLY A 298 22.69 -33.01 18.56
CA GLY A 298 22.48 -32.95 20.02
C GLY A 298 22.41 -31.55 20.67
N ARG A 299 21.93 -30.52 19.96
CA ARG A 299 21.61 -29.19 20.50
C ARG A 299 20.14 -28.88 20.22
N ALA A 300 19.32 -28.99 21.26
CA ALA A 300 17.89 -28.72 21.18
C ALA A 300 17.61 -27.20 21.07
N PRO A 301 16.77 -26.75 20.12
CA PRO A 301 16.15 -25.43 20.19
C PRO A 301 15.24 -25.33 21.43
N GLN A 302 15.14 -24.14 22.02
CA GLN A 302 14.37 -23.96 23.26
C GLN A 302 12.87 -24.20 23.03
N PRO A 303 12.18 -24.93 23.93
CA PRO A 303 10.74 -25.11 23.86
C PRO A 303 10.01 -23.78 24.12
N HIS A 304 8.89 -23.58 23.41
CA HIS A 304 8.02 -22.43 23.63
C HIS A 304 7.07 -22.70 24.81
N THR A 305 7.17 -21.90 25.87
CA THR A 305 6.13 -21.81 26.90
C THR A 305 5.15 -20.71 26.46
N PRO A 306 3.85 -20.99 26.29
CA PRO A 306 2.89 -19.95 25.97
C PRO A 306 2.74 -18.98 27.15
N THR A 307 2.92 -17.68 26.89
CA THR A 307 2.44 -16.58 27.73
C THR A 307 1.08 -16.14 27.27
#